data_AF-A0AAD9FUY0-F1
#
_entry.id   AF-A0AAD9FUY0-F1
#
_cell.length_a   1.000
_cell.length_b   1.000
_cell.length_c   1.000
_cell.angle_alpha   90.00
_cell.angle_beta   90.00
_cell.angle_gamma   90.00
#
_symmetry.space_group_name_H-M   'P 1'
#
loop_
_entity.id
_entity.type
_entity.pdbx_description
1 polymer ?
#
loop_
_entity_poly.entity_id
_entity_poly.type
_entity_poly.pdbx_seq_one_letter_code
_entity_poly.pdbx_strand_id
1 'polypeptide(L)'
;MTLKTWPTYQAIKSGKPVEDEGLELPEEVVDADAEQAAAAAARYEGWKNRRTAKPKETDLAPNMQGCLLLQGMVRLPGGNEIVLESILAQDVSVLLEYASSPIASHLLDAALTSPAVSPKYRRKLLMAFMGHYKQLAEDRMGSRVADTIWAKADGFMKVSSAHTACSCTRAE
;
A
#
# COMPACT_ATOMS: atom_id res chain seq x y z
N MET A 1 10.73 61.73 16.39
CA MET A 1 11.81 61.12 15.57
C MET A 1 12.85 62.18 15.29
N THR A 2 13.86 62.27 16.15
CA THR A 2 15.03 63.14 15.97
C THR A 2 15.89 62.55 14.87
N LEU A 3 15.98 63.23 13.73
CA LEU A 3 16.78 62.78 12.59
C LEU A 3 18.24 62.69 13.03
N LYS A 4 18.83 61.48 12.94
CA LYS A 4 20.23 61.18 13.30
C LYS A 4 21.27 62.00 12.52
N THR A 5 20.84 62.79 11.53
CA THR A 5 21.69 63.59 10.64
C THR A 5 21.96 65.02 11.12
N TRP A 6 21.19 65.52 12.11
CA TRP A 6 21.35 66.89 12.60
C TRP A 6 22.72 67.17 13.26
N PRO A 7 23.27 66.27 14.12
CA PRO A 7 24.56 66.50 14.76
C PRO A 7 25.72 66.51 13.76
N THR A 8 25.67 65.63 12.76
CA THR A 8 26.70 65.48 11.72
C THR A 8 26.78 66.72 10.83
N TYR A 9 25.63 67.31 10.46
CA TYR A 9 25.59 68.54 9.67
C TYR A 9 26.17 69.75 10.40
N GLN A 10 25.90 69.88 11.71
CA GLN A 10 26.50 70.93 12.54
C GLN A 10 28.01 70.76 12.70
N ALA A 11 28.51 69.54 12.84
CA ALA A 11 29.93 69.26 12.94
C ALA A 11 30.69 69.70 11.68
N ILE A 12 30.19 69.35 10.48
CA ILE A 12 30.76 69.74 9.19
C ILE A 12 30.81 71.27 9.03
N LYS A 13 29.74 71.97 9.42
CA LYS A 13 29.68 73.43 9.34
C LYS A 13 30.63 74.13 10.32
N SER A 14 30.97 73.45 11.43
CA SER A 14 31.86 73.96 12.48
C SER A 14 33.34 73.60 12.31
N GLY A 15 33.70 72.81 11.30
CA GLY A 15 35.09 72.43 10.99
C GLY A 15 35.77 71.52 12.02
N LYS A 16 35.01 70.92 12.94
CA LYS A 16 35.54 69.91 13.88
C LYS A 16 35.56 68.52 13.23
N PRO A 17 36.57 67.67 13.52
CA PRO A 17 36.59 66.31 13.00
C PRO A 17 35.38 65.53 13.55
N VAL A 18 34.69 64.84 12.65
CA VAL A 18 33.55 63.96 13.00
C VAL A 18 34.14 62.72 13.65
N GLU A 19 33.81 62.48 14.92
CA GLU A 19 34.14 61.22 15.58
C GLU A 19 33.29 60.12 14.92
N ASP A 20 33.96 59.16 14.28
CA ASP A 20 33.34 57.93 13.77
C ASP A 20 32.93 57.08 14.98
N GLU A 21 31.77 57.38 15.55
CA GLU A 21 31.10 56.43 16.42
C GLU A 21 30.67 55.25 15.55
N GLY A 22 31.48 54.19 15.60
CA GLY A 22 31.27 52.95 14.88
C GLY A 22 29.83 52.48 15.03
N LEU A 23 29.12 52.43 13.90
CA LEU A 23 27.84 51.75 13.79
C LEU A 23 28.07 50.26 14.06
N GLU A 24 27.95 49.84 15.31
CA GLU A 24 27.66 48.45 15.66
C GLU A 24 26.32 48.10 15.01
N LEU A 25 26.41 47.43 13.86
CA LEU A 25 25.27 46.74 13.26
C LEU A 25 24.78 45.72 14.30
N PRO A 26 23.47 45.66 14.59
CA PRO A 26 22.95 44.63 15.51
C PRO A 26 23.37 43.26 14.97
N GLU A 27 24.07 42.47 15.79
CA GLU A 27 24.26 41.05 15.48
C GLU A 27 22.88 40.44 15.25
N GLU A 28 22.67 39.81 14.08
CA GLU A 28 21.46 39.03 13.82
C GLU A 28 21.39 37.93 14.89
N VAL A 29 20.62 38.19 15.95
CA VAL A 29 20.27 37.16 16.92
C VAL A 29 19.29 36.25 16.21
N VAL A 30 19.83 35.28 15.50
CA VAL A 30 19.04 34.20 14.91
C VAL A 30 18.42 33.47 16.08
N ASP A 31 17.13 33.69 16.31
CA ASP A 31 16.37 33.07 17.40
C ASP A 31 16.42 31.55 17.22
N ALA A 32 17.39 30.90 17.86
CA ALA A 32 17.63 29.47 17.74
C ALA A 32 16.37 28.65 18.08
N ASP A 33 15.51 29.19 18.94
CA ASP A 33 14.22 28.60 19.30
C ASP A 33 13.21 28.66 18.14
N ALA A 34 13.21 29.75 17.37
CA ALA A 34 12.36 29.89 16.18
C ALA A 34 12.82 28.95 15.05
N GLU A 35 14.13 28.79 14.86
CA GLU A 35 14.68 27.83 13.91
C GLU A 35 14.39 26.38 14.31
N GLN A 36 14.50 26.06 15.60
CA GLN A 36 14.16 24.73 16.13
C GLN A 36 12.66 24.42 16.00
N ALA A 37 11.79 25.41 16.23
CA ALA A 37 10.35 25.27 16.03
C ALA A 37 9.99 25.07 14.55
N ALA A 38 10.62 25.83 13.64
CA ALA A 38 10.45 25.66 12.20
C ALA A 38 10.96 24.29 11.73
N ALA A 39 12.10 23.83 12.25
CA ALA A 39 12.63 22.50 11.96
C ALA A 39 11.74 21.37 12.51
N ALA A 40 11.12 21.56 13.68
CA ALA A 40 10.15 20.62 14.23
C ALA A 40 8.86 20.56 13.38
N ALA A 41 8.35 21.70 12.95
CA ALA A 41 7.20 21.79 12.05
C ALA A 41 7.49 21.13 10.70
N ALA A 42 8.66 21.38 10.11
CA ALA A 42 9.08 20.74 8.86
C ALA A 42 9.20 19.21 9.00
N ARG A 43 9.70 18.71 10.13
CA ARG A 43 9.73 17.26 10.43
C ARG A 43 8.34 16.66 10.54
N TYR A 44 7.41 17.38 11.18
CA TYR A 44 6.02 16.96 11.31
C TYR A 44 5.31 16.89 9.95
N GLU A 45 5.47 17.92 9.11
CA GLU A 45 4.92 17.94 7.75
C GLU A 45 5.55 16.83 6.88
N GLY A 46 6.86 16.60 6.98
CA GLY A 46 7.53 15.49 6.30
C GLY A 46 7.06 14.10 6.77
N TRP A 47 6.68 13.95 8.04
CA TRP A 47 6.05 12.74 8.55
C TRP A 47 4.63 12.56 8.00
N LYS A 48 3.84 13.63 7.99
CA LYS A 48 2.45 13.63 7.49
C LYS A 48 2.40 13.27 6.01
N ASN A 49 3.22 13.91 5.19
CA ASN A 49 3.32 13.65 3.76
C ASN A 49 3.69 12.20 3.43
N ARG A 50 4.54 11.56 4.24
CA ARG A 50 4.89 10.14 4.06
C ARG A 50 3.74 9.19 4.38
N ARG A 51 2.86 9.53 5.33
CA ARG A 51 1.69 8.68 5.67
C ARG A 51 0.55 8.85 4.69
N THR A 52 0.41 10.03 4.08
CA THR A 52 -0.65 10.32 3.11
C THR A 52 -0.23 10.06 1.66
N ALA A 53 1.04 9.74 1.42
CA ALA A 53 1.52 9.37 0.10
C ALA A 53 0.81 8.09 -0.38
N LYS A 54 0.01 8.22 -1.44
CA LYS A 54 -0.63 7.07 -2.08
C LYS A 54 0.45 6.22 -2.75
N PRO A 55 0.44 4.88 -2.59
CA PRO A 55 1.37 4.02 -3.30
C PRO A 55 1.21 4.19 -4.81
N LYS A 56 2.31 4.11 -5.55
CA LYS A 56 2.28 4.10 -7.02
C LYS A 56 1.69 2.78 -7.49
N GLU A 57 1.00 2.76 -8.63
CA GLU A 57 0.38 1.53 -9.17
C GLU A 57 1.37 0.36 -9.36
N THR A 58 2.65 0.68 -9.61
CA THR A 58 3.72 -0.33 -9.70
C THR A 58 4.02 -1.02 -8.37
N ASP A 59 3.72 -0.37 -7.24
CA ASP A 59 3.87 -0.93 -5.89
C ASP A 59 2.65 -1.76 -5.45
N LEU A 60 1.58 -1.78 -6.26
CA LEU A 60 0.39 -2.61 -6.01
C LEU A 60 0.59 -4.06 -6.46
N ALA A 61 1.73 -4.36 -7.08
CA ALA A 61 2.11 -5.74 -7.35
C ALA A 61 2.11 -6.54 -6.03
N PRO A 62 1.61 -7.79 -6.05
CA PRO A 62 1.45 -8.57 -4.83
C PRO A 62 2.80 -8.76 -4.14
N ASN A 63 2.94 -8.18 -2.95
CA ASN A 63 4.19 -8.20 -2.23
C ASN A 63 4.43 -9.55 -1.53
N MET A 64 5.63 -10.10 -1.63
CA MET A 64 5.96 -11.43 -1.10
C MET A 64 5.83 -11.48 0.43
N GLN A 65 6.33 -10.46 1.14
CA GLN A 65 6.27 -10.43 2.60
C GLN A 65 4.82 -10.28 3.09
N GLY A 66 4.00 -9.49 2.38
CA GLY A 66 2.57 -9.37 2.66
C GLY A 66 1.84 -10.69 2.47
N CYS A 67 2.14 -11.42 1.41
CA CYS A 67 1.55 -12.73 1.17
C CYS A 67 1.89 -13.75 2.26
N LEU A 68 3.16 -13.83 2.68
CA LEU A 68 3.59 -14.74 3.76
C LEU A 68 2.90 -14.41 5.10
N LEU A 69 2.73 -13.12 5.40
CA LEU A 69 1.99 -12.69 6.58
C LEU A 69 0.54 -13.17 6.52
N LEU A 70 -0.15 -12.94 5.39
CA LEU A 70 -1.53 -13.36 5.19
C LEU A 70 -1.68 -14.89 5.25
N GLN A 71 -0.73 -15.64 4.69
CA GLN A 71 -0.70 -17.10 4.80
C GLN A 71 -0.59 -17.56 6.27
N GLY A 72 0.21 -16.86 7.09
CA GLY A 72 0.28 -17.10 8.53
C GLY A 72 -1.04 -16.80 9.23
N MET A 73 -1.68 -15.68 8.90
CA MET A 73 -2.97 -15.28 9.48
C MET A 73 -4.10 -16.26 9.15
N VAL A 74 -4.15 -16.78 7.92
CA VAL A 74 -5.17 -17.77 7.50
C VAL A 74 -5.04 -19.09 8.26
N ARG A 75 -3.81 -19.46 8.64
CA ARG A 75 -3.53 -20.68 9.42
C ARG A 75 -3.82 -20.53 10.91
N LEU A 76 -3.93 -19.30 11.42
CA LEU A 76 -4.21 -19.03 12.83
C LEU A 76 -5.69 -19.29 13.14
N PRO A 77 -6.01 -20.16 14.11
CA PRO A 77 -7.39 -20.39 14.52
C PRO A 77 -7.97 -19.14 15.21
N GLY A 78 -9.15 -18.69 14.77
CA GLY A 78 -9.90 -17.61 15.42
C GLY A 78 -9.62 -16.18 14.93
N GLY A 79 -8.67 -15.98 13.99
CA GLY A 79 -8.34 -14.66 13.41
C GLY A 79 -8.37 -14.60 11.88
N ASN A 80 -8.76 -15.70 11.23
CA ASN A 80 -8.70 -15.84 9.77
C ASN A 80 -9.92 -15.27 9.04
N GLU A 81 -11.03 -15.01 9.74
CA GLU A 81 -12.29 -14.57 9.13
C GLU A 81 -12.15 -13.23 8.39
N ILE A 82 -11.44 -12.27 8.98
CA ILE A 82 -11.25 -10.93 8.39
C ILE A 82 -10.52 -11.02 7.04
N VAL A 83 -9.49 -11.86 6.96
CA VAL A 83 -8.73 -12.05 5.72
C VAL A 83 -9.58 -12.73 4.65
N LEU A 84 -10.33 -13.77 5.03
CA LEU A 84 -11.19 -14.51 4.11
C LEU A 84 -12.36 -13.65 3.60
N GLU A 85 -12.96 -12.84 4.47
CA GLU A 85 -14.02 -11.91 4.11
C GLU A 85 -13.50 -10.83 3.16
N SER A 86 -12.30 -10.29 3.43
CA SER A 86 -11.65 -9.34 2.53
C SER A 86 -11.37 -9.94 1.15
N ILE A 87 -10.96 -11.20 1.06
CA ILE A 87 -10.73 -11.90 -0.21
C ILE A 87 -12.06 -12.10 -0.95
N LEU A 88 -13.12 -12.49 -0.24
CA LEU A 88 -14.45 -12.70 -0.82
C LEU A 88 -15.18 -11.42 -1.22
N ALA A 89 -14.78 -10.27 -0.65
CA ALA A 89 -15.29 -8.97 -1.04
C ALA A 89 -14.66 -8.45 -2.35
N GLN A 90 -13.62 -9.11 -2.86
CA GLN A 90 -13.01 -8.75 -4.15
C GLN A 90 -13.84 -9.28 -5.32
N ASP A 91 -13.77 -8.57 -6.44
CA ASP A 91 -14.36 -9.01 -7.70
C ASP A 91 -13.67 -10.26 -8.25
N VAL A 92 -14.43 -11.05 -9.02
CA VAL A 92 -13.94 -12.31 -9.60
C VAL A 92 -12.76 -12.07 -10.56
N SER A 93 -12.74 -10.96 -11.29
CA SER A 93 -11.62 -10.58 -12.16
C SER A 93 -10.30 -10.42 -11.37
N VAL A 94 -10.37 -9.79 -10.19
CA VAL A 94 -9.22 -9.59 -9.31
C VAL A 94 -8.77 -10.92 -8.70
N LEU A 95 -9.72 -11.79 -8.35
CA LEU A 95 -9.40 -13.15 -7.88
C LEU A 95 -8.68 -13.99 -8.93
N LEU A 96 -9.02 -13.83 -10.21
CA LEU A 96 -8.31 -14.48 -11.32
C LEU A 96 -6.89 -13.93 -11.48
N GLU A 97 -6.70 -12.62 -11.37
CA GLU A 97 -5.38 -12.00 -11.37
C GLU A 97 -4.51 -12.48 -10.18
N TYR A 98 -5.12 -12.68 -9.02
CA TYR A 98 -4.42 -13.28 -7.88
C TYR A 98 -4.04 -14.74 -8.12
N ALA A 99 -4.87 -15.50 -8.85
CA ALA A 99 -4.58 -16.89 -9.17
C ALA A 99 -3.49 -17.05 -10.25
N SER A 100 -3.37 -16.10 -11.18
CA SER A 100 -2.31 -16.09 -12.19
C SER A 100 -0.97 -15.57 -11.65
N SER A 101 -0.99 -14.82 -10.54
CA SER A 101 0.22 -14.31 -9.89
C SER A 101 0.98 -15.41 -9.11
N PRO A 102 2.32 -15.50 -9.24
CA PRO A 102 3.13 -16.49 -8.51
C PRO A 102 3.16 -16.25 -6.99
N ILE A 103 2.91 -15.02 -6.53
CA ILE A 103 2.91 -14.69 -5.11
C ILE A 103 1.51 -14.90 -4.53
N ALA A 104 0.50 -14.30 -5.14
CA ALA A 104 -0.86 -14.32 -4.61
C ALA A 104 -1.55 -15.69 -4.74
N SER A 105 -1.17 -16.53 -5.71
CA SER A 105 -1.67 -17.91 -5.84
C SER A 105 -1.43 -18.74 -4.59
N HIS A 106 -0.30 -18.53 -3.89
CA HIS A 106 -0.01 -19.22 -2.63
C HIS A 106 -0.94 -18.83 -1.48
N LEU A 107 -1.48 -17.60 -1.50
CA LEU A 107 -2.51 -17.19 -0.53
C LEU A 107 -3.82 -17.93 -0.78
N LEU A 108 -4.24 -18.06 -2.05
CA LEU A 108 -5.43 -18.82 -2.43
C LEU A 108 -5.28 -20.31 -2.06
N ASP A 109 -4.12 -20.90 -2.35
CA ASP A 109 -3.81 -22.27 -1.95
C ASP A 109 -3.89 -22.46 -0.43
N ALA A 110 -3.36 -21.51 0.36
CA ALA A 110 -3.43 -21.55 1.81
C ALA A 110 -4.88 -21.44 2.33
N ALA A 111 -5.71 -20.60 1.70
CA ALA A 111 -7.13 -20.46 2.03
C ALA A 111 -7.94 -21.73 1.73
N LEU A 112 -7.59 -22.48 0.70
CA LEU A 112 -8.28 -23.72 0.31
C LEU A 112 -7.79 -24.96 1.09
N THR A 113 -6.51 -24.99 1.45
CA THR A 113 -5.86 -26.19 2.03
C THR A 113 -5.92 -26.21 3.56
N SER A 114 -5.87 -25.05 4.22
CA SER A 114 -5.72 -25.00 5.67
C SER A 114 -6.99 -25.50 6.40
N PRO A 115 -6.83 -26.35 7.44
CA PRO A 115 -7.97 -26.89 8.19
C PRO A 115 -8.64 -25.86 9.09
N ALA A 116 -7.94 -24.77 9.42
CA ALA A 116 -8.45 -23.66 10.22
C ALA A 116 -9.58 -22.88 9.51
N VAL A 117 -9.69 -23.00 8.18
CA VAL A 117 -10.66 -22.25 7.38
C VAL A 117 -12.03 -22.91 7.44
N SER A 118 -13.01 -22.13 7.90
CA SER A 118 -14.41 -22.57 7.95
C SER A 118 -14.89 -23.02 6.56
N PRO A 119 -15.59 -24.17 6.48
CA PRO A 119 -16.06 -24.73 5.20
C PRO A 119 -17.00 -23.78 4.44
N LYS A 120 -17.66 -22.85 5.15
CA LYS A 120 -18.50 -21.80 4.55
C LYS A 120 -17.69 -20.91 3.60
N TYR A 121 -16.51 -20.47 4.02
CA TYR A 121 -15.65 -19.59 3.22
C TYR A 121 -15.03 -20.34 2.03
N ARG A 122 -14.62 -21.60 2.25
CA ARG A 122 -14.14 -22.48 1.16
C ARG A 122 -15.20 -22.65 0.07
N ARG A 123 -16.45 -22.94 0.44
CA ARG A 123 -17.55 -23.07 -0.53
C ARG A 123 -17.79 -21.77 -1.28
N LYS A 124 -17.77 -20.61 -0.61
CA LYS A 124 -17.93 -19.31 -1.27
C LYS A 124 -16.82 -19.03 -2.28
N LEU A 125 -15.56 -19.28 -1.92
CA LEU A 125 -14.43 -19.13 -2.84
C LEU A 125 -14.58 -20.04 -4.06
N LEU A 126 -14.92 -21.30 -3.82
CA LEU A 126 -15.18 -22.28 -4.88
C LEU A 126 -16.30 -21.81 -5.83
N MET A 127 -17.42 -21.30 -5.30
CA MET A 127 -18.51 -20.76 -6.11
C MET A 127 -18.10 -19.52 -6.92
N ALA A 128 -17.20 -18.68 -6.39
CA ALA A 128 -16.71 -17.49 -7.09
C ALA A 128 -15.89 -17.85 -8.35
N PHE A 129 -15.18 -18.98 -8.34
CA PHE A 129 -14.43 -19.49 -9.50
C PHE A 129 -15.29 -20.31 -10.48
N MET A 130 -16.57 -20.51 -10.19
CA MET A 130 -17.47 -21.27 -11.06
C MET A 130 -17.69 -20.51 -12.38
N GLY A 131 -17.45 -21.18 -13.51
CA GLY A 131 -17.54 -20.56 -14.85
C GLY A 131 -16.22 -20.00 -15.40
N HIS A 132 -15.23 -19.72 -14.55
CA HIS A 132 -13.91 -19.22 -14.95
C HIS A 132 -12.82 -20.29 -14.95
N TYR A 133 -13.21 -21.57 -14.79
CA TYR A 133 -12.28 -22.68 -14.70
C TYR A 133 -11.40 -22.84 -15.96
N LYS A 134 -11.92 -22.45 -17.14
CA LYS A 134 -11.17 -22.45 -18.40
C LYS A 134 -9.96 -21.52 -18.33
N GLN A 135 -10.19 -20.25 -18.00
CA GLN A 135 -9.15 -19.22 -17.89
C GLN A 135 -8.09 -19.63 -16.86
N LEU A 136 -8.55 -20.20 -15.74
CA LEU A 136 -7.66 -20.67 -14.70
C LEU A 136 -6.80 -21.87 -15.15
N ALA A 137 -7.35 -22.79 -15.94
CA ALA A 137 -6.63 -23.97 -16.44
C ALA A 137 -5.62 -23.63 -17.56
N GLU A 138 -5.86 -22.58 -18.34
CA GLU A 138 -4.96 -22.11 -19.39
C GLU A 138 -3.71 -21.39 -18.82
N ASP A 139 -3.83 -20.80 -17.63
CA ASP A 139 -2.73 -20.08 -16.99
C ASP A 139 -1.68 -21.02 -16.34
N ARG A 140 -0.41 -20.63 -16.48
CA ARG A 140 0.73 -21.42 -15.96
C ARG A 140 0.67 -21.62 -14.44
N MET A 141 0.36 -20.57 -13.68
CA MET A 141 0.21 -20.65 -12.22
C MET A 141 -1.22 -21.00 -11.81
N GLY A 142 -2.21 -20.55 -12.59
CA GLY A 142 -3.62 -20.81 -12.36
C GLY A 142 -3.98 -22.29 -12.38
N SER A 143 -3.37 -23.08 -13.27
CA SER A 143 -3.63 -24.53 -13.41
C SER A 143 -3.46 -25.29 -12.09
N ARG A 144 -2.46 -24.94 -11.29
CA ARG A 144 -2.26 -25.50 -9.95
C ARG A 144 -3.41 -25.16 -9.01
N VAL A 145 -3.87 -23.92 -9.01
CA VAL A 145 -5.00 -23.48 -8.19
C VAL A 145 -6.30 -24.16 -8.66
N ALA A 146 -6.46 -24.36 -9.97
CA ALA A 146 -7.55 -25.14 -10.54
C ALA A 146 -7.55 -26.60 -10.04
N ASP A 147 -6.38 -27.23 -9.91
CA ASP A 147 -6.24 -28.58 -9.36
C ASP A 147 -6.60 -28.65 -7.87
N THR A 148 -6.15 -27.68 -7.08
CA THR A 148 -6.48 -27.62 -5.64
C THR A 148 -7.98 -27.37 -5.43
N ILE A 149 -8.59 -26.53 -6.25
CA ILE A 149 -10.04 -26.32 -6.32
C ILE A 149 -10.74 -27.63 -6.67
N TRP A 150 -10.31 -28.34 -7.72
CA TRP A 150 -10.92 -29.60 -8.15
C TRP A 150 -10.86 -30.69 -7.07
N ALA A 151 -9.75 -30.78 -6.35
CA ALA A 151 -9.60 -31.72 -5.25
C ALA A 151 -10.57 -31.45 -4.08
N LYS A 152 -10.97 -30.19 -3.87
CA LYS A 152 -11.87 -29.77 -2.78
C LYS A 152 -13.32 -29.51 -3.24
N ALA A 153 -13.57 -29.51 -4.53
CA ALA A 153 -14.87 -29.24 -5.13
C ALA A 153 -15.88 -30.36 -4.84
N ASP A 154 -17.14 -29.96 -4.65
CA ASP A 154 -18.28 -30.86 -4.53
C ASP A 154 -18.57 -31.56 -5.87
N GLY A 155 -19.29 -32.69 -5.85
CA GLY A 155 -19.62 -33.47 -7.05
C GLY A 155 -20.31 -32.63 -8.14
N PHE A 156 -21.19 -31.70 -7.75
CA PHE A 156 -21.85 -30.77 -8.67
C PHE A 156 -20.85 -29.85 -9.38
N MET A 157 -19.88 -29.30 -8.65
CA MET A 157 -18.88 -28.41 -9.23
C MET A 157 -17.98 -29.15 -10.21
N LYS A 158 -17.61 -30.39 -9.90
CA LYS A 158 -16.81 -31.22 -10.81
C LYS A 158 -17.53 -31.42 -12.14
N VAL A 159 -18.84 -31.68 -12.11
CA VAL A 159 -19.65 -31.81 -13.32
C VAL A 159 -19.70 -30.50 -14.09
N SER A 160 -19.93 -29.37 -13.39
CA SER A 160 -19.93 -28.05 -14.04
C SER A 160 -18.60 -27.76 -14.72
N SER A 161 -17.48 -27.91 -14.01
CA SER A 161 -16.14 -27.65 -14.56
C SER A 161 -15.80 -28.59 -15.71
N ALA A 162 -16.17 -29.88 -15.62
CA ALA A 162 -15.99 -30.84 -16.71
C ALA A 162 -16.82 -30.47 -17.94
N HIS A 163 -18.04 -29.98 -17.76
CA HIS A 163 -18.88 -29.50 -18.85
C HIS A 163 -18.22 -28.30 -19.55
N THR A 164 -17.72 -27.32 -18.80
CA THR A 164 -17.00 -26.17 -19.36
C THR A 164 -15.75 -26.60 -20.12
N ALA A 165 -14.99 -27.57 -19.60
CA ALA A 165 -13.81 -28.12 -20.27
C ALA A 165 -14.16 -28.84 -21.58
N CYS A 166 -15.14 -29.74 -21.58
CA CYS A 166 -15.60 -30.45 -22.79
C CYS A 166 -16.20 -29.51 -23.85
N SER A 167 -16.82 -28.40 -23.43
CA SER A 167 -17.34 -27.41 -24.38
C SER A 167 -16.22 -26.67 -25.14
N CYS A 168 -15.01 -26.59 -24.57
CA CYS A 168 -13.88 -25.94 -25.21
C CYS A 168 -13.18 -26.84 -26.24
N THR A 169 -13.02 -28.13 -25.95
CA THR A 169 -12.40 -29.09 -26.90
C THR A 169 -13.23 -29.33 -28.16
N ARG A 170 -14.49 -28.90 -28.17
CA ARG A 170 -15.40 -29.00 -29.32
C ARG A 170 -15.45 -27.73 -30.18
N ALA A 171 -14.87 -26.62 -29.71
CA ALA A 171 -14.89 -25.32 -30.37
C ALA A 171 -13.59 -25.00 -31.14
N GLU A 172 -12.60 -25.90 -31.09
CA GLU A 172 -11.35 -25.87 -31.86
C GLU A 172 -11.36 -26.98 -32.91
#